data_AF-A0A962QAZ3-F1
#
_entry.id   AF-A0A962QAZ3-F1
#
_cell.length_a   1.000
_cell.length_b   1.000
_cell.length_c   1.000
_cell.angle_alpha   90.00
_cell.angle_beta   90.00
_cell.angle_gamma   90.00
#
_symmetry.space_group_name_H-M   'P 1'
#
loop_
_entity.id
_entity.type
_entity.pdbx_description
1 polymer ?
#
loop_
_entity_poly.entity_id
_entity_poly.type
_entity_poly.pdbx_seq_one_letter_code
_entity_poly.pdbx_strand_id
1 'polypeptide(L)'
;MSEHILVRPSAPLTPSIARISFDGDVLRVYFPEAKTAFNDIVKMMDYRWQRPYWVRIIPQELHQNRAAELAHTLLAAGYCVKGPKEVMDTAVAQSFEPEPVRTIHKRTGGEYAGWFAIWWHKERGGDLNEARRGLSGSRWSNGRLLVPPEQFEAVLDFAAQYDCYLSPGALALAEEARAEQDAAIVVDLSPAAVPELPPVNGRKPPTLLVPEIVELDDDLLDDD
;
A
#
# COMPACT_ATOMS: atom_id res chain seq x y z
N MET A 1 22.52 11.42 -28.28
CA MET A 1 21.86 10.15 -28.63
C MET A 1 22.37 9.11 -27.67
N SER A 2 21.61 8.76 -26.63
CA SER A 2 22.03 7.74 -25.66
C SER A 2 22.16 6.40 -26.37
N GLU A 3 23.30 5.72 -26.19
CA GLU A 3 23.53 4.40 -26.77
C GLU A 3 22.52 3.39 -26.20
N HIS A 4 21.93 2.57 -27.07
CA HIS A 4 20.99 1.53 -26.65
C HIS A 4 21.60 0.15 -26.88
N ILE A 5 21.61 -0.67 -25.83
CA ILE A 5 22.14 -2.04 -25.88
C ILE A 5 21.01 -3.06 -25.68
N LEU A 6 21.22 -4.27 -26.20
CA LEU A 6 20.33 -5.41 -26.01
C LEU A 6 20.96 -6.36 -24.99
N VAL A 7 20.25 -6.65 -23.92
CA VAL A 7 20.61 -7.66 -22.93
C VAL A 7 19.68 -8.86 -23.09
N ARG A 8 20.26 -10.06 -23.06
CA ARG A 8 19.53 -11.32 -23.24
C ARG A 8 19.82 -12.25 -22.06
N PRO A 9 18.79 -12.88 -21.47
CA PRO A 9 19.01 -13.97 -20.53
C PRO A 9 19.63 -15.17 -21.25
N SER A 10 20.31 -16.03 -20.51
CA SER A 10 20.99 -17.23 -21.05
C SER A 10 20.02 -18.20 -21.73
N ALA A 11 18.79 -18.30 -21.20
CA ALA A 11 17.70 -19.09 -21.77
C ALA A 11 16.45 -18.20 -21.96
N PRO A 12 16.32 -17.48 -23.09
CA PRO A 12 15.20 -16.58 -23.31
C PRO A 12 13.90 -17.33 -23.59
N LEU A 13 12.81 -16.89 -22.96
CA LEU A 13 11.45 -17.43 -23.16
C LEU A 13 10.92 -17.16 -24.57
N THR A 14 11.42 -16.10 -25.21
CA THR A 14 11.07 -15.70 -26.58
C THR A 14 12.22 -14.90 -27.20
N PRO A 15 12.42 -14.99 -28.54
CA PRO A 15 13.36 -14.13 -29.25
C PRO A 15 12.91 -12.65 -29.33
N SER A 16 11.65 -12.35 -29.02
CA SER A 16 11.12 -10.98 -29.05
C SER A 16 11.78 -10.07 -28.02
N ILE A 17 11.94 -8.81 -28.40
CA ILE A 17 12.68 -7.80 -27.63
C ILE A 17 11.70 -6.79 -27.04
N ALA A 18 11.68 -6.68 -25.71
CA ALA A 18 11.08 -5.57 -24.99
C ALA A 18 11.97 -4.34 -25.13
N ARG A 19 11.38 -3.20 -25.51
CA ARG A 19 12.11 -1.94 -25.74
C ARG A 19 11.69 -0.91 -24.70
N ILE A 20 12.65 -0.46 -23.90
CA ILE A 20 12.46 0.59 -22.89
C ILE A 20 12.95 1.92 -23.47
N SER A 21 12.14 2.96 -23.33
CA SER A 21 12.48 4.33 -23.74
C SER A 21 11.81 5.37 -22.85
N PHE A 22 12.29 6.60 -22.92
CA PHE A 22 11.74 7.75 -22.18
C PHE A 22 11.13 8.78 -23.14
N ASP A 23 10.08 9.46 -22.71
CA ASP A 23 9.52 10.65 -23.37
C ASP A 23 9.07 11.67 -22.33
N GLY A 24 9.86 12.72 -22.12
CA GLY A 24 9.72 13.60 -20.95
C GLY A 24 9.69 12.76 -19.67
N ASP A 25 8.70 12.98 -18.81
CA ASP A 25 8.51 12.25 -17.55
C ASP A 25 7.81 10.89 -17.73
N VAL A 26 7.72 10.37 -18.96
CA VAL A 26 7.02 9.13 -19.27
C VAL A 26 8.01 8.02 -19.60
N LEU A 27 8.08 7.01 -18.72
CA LEU A 27 8.77 5.76 -19.02
C LEU A 27 7.86 4.85 -19.84
N ARG A 28 8.35 4.38 -20.98
CA ARG A 28 7.62 3.55 -21.93
C ARG A 28 8.29 2.20 -22.11
N VAL A 29 7.50 1.15 -22.21
CA VAL A 29 7.96 -0.16 -22.66
C VAL A 29 7.06 -0.69 -23.78
N TYR A 30 7.69 -1.11 -24.86
CA TYR A 30 7.04 -1.78 -25.98
C TYR A 30 7.45 -3.24 -26.03
N PHE A 31 6.48 -4.14 -26.21
CA PHE A 31 6.73 -5.53 -26.50
C PHE A 31 5.85 -5.97 -27.68
N PRO A 32 6.41 -6.60 -28.72
CA PRO A 32 5.69 -6.85 -29.97
C PRO A 32 4.64 -7.96 -29.87
N GLU A 33 4.77 -8.87 -28.90
CA GLU A 33 3.83 -9.98 -28.72
C GLU A 33 2.81 -9.67 -27.63
N ALA A 34 1.55 -10.07 -27.86
CA ALA A 34 0.52 -10.04 -26.82
C ALA A 34 0.69 -11.26 -25.89
N LYS A 35 1.60 -11.17 -24.92
CA LYS A 35 1.78 -12.21 -23.88
C LYS A 35 1.17 -11.77 -22.55
N THR A 36 0.27 -12.59 -22.01
CA THR A 36 -0.37 -12.35 -20.70
C THR A 36 0.67 -12.19 -19.59
N ALA A 37 1.65 -13.11 -19.51
CA ALA A 37 2.71 -13.04 -18.50
C ALA A 37 3.54 -11.74 -18.54
N PHE A 38 3.82 -11.21 -19.74
CA PHE A 38 4.49 -9.92 -19.87
C PHE A 38 3.61 -8.78 -19.35
N ASN A 39 2.33 -8.80 -19.76
CA ASN A 39 1.36 -7.79 -19.36
C ASN A 39 1.13 -7.77 -17.85
N ASP A 40 1.14 -8.93 -17.20
CA ASP A 40 0.95 -9.04 -15.75
C ASP A 40 2.13 -8.43 -14.98
N ILE A 41 3.37 -8.67 -15.44
CA ILE A 41 4.57 -8.04 -14.87
C ILE A 41 4.47 -6.52 -14.93
N VAL A 42 4.21 -5.95 -16.10
CA VAL A 42 4.18 -4.48 -16.24
C VAL A 42 2.99 -3.85 -15.50
N LYS A 43 1.85 -4.53 -15.41
CA LYS A 43 0.70 -4.08 -14.60
C LYS A 43 1.02 -4.07 -13.10
N MET A 44 1.69 -5.10 -12.59
CA MET A 44 2.15 -5.15 -11.20
C MET A 44 3.13 -4.03 -10.85
N MET A 45 3.80 -3.47 -11.86
CA MET A 45 4.69 -2.31 -11.73
C MET A 45 3.98 -0.97 -12.04
N ASP A 46 2.65 -0.95 -12.02
CA ASP A 46 1.78 0.22 -12.26
C ASP A 46 1.87 0.86 -13.64
N TYR A 47 2.31 0.11 -14.65
CA TYR A 47 2.22 0.58 -16.03
C TYR A 47 0.81 0.47 -16.56
N ARG A 48 0.40 1.48 -17.34
CA ARG A 48 -0.89 1.53 -18.01
C ARG A 48 -0.71 1.33 -19.50
N TRP A 49 -1.62 0.58 -20.11
CA TRP A 49 -1.60 0.41 -21.55
C TRP A 49 -2.05 1.70 -22.25
N GLN A 50 -1.18 2.24 -23.10
CA GLN A 50 -1.45 3.34 -24.03
C GLN A 50 -0.86 2.98 -25.38
N ARG A 51 -1.70 2.43 -26.27
CA ARG A 51 -1.28 1.83 -27.55
C ARG A 51 -0.25 2.69 -28.29
N PRO A 52 0.91 2.14 -28.71
CA PRO A 52 1.34 0.73 -28.60
C PRO A 52 2.18 0.40 -27.36
N TYR A 53 2.27 1.30 -26.37
CA TYR A 53 3.19 1.20 -25.24
C TYR A 53 2.48 0.88 -23.93
N TRP A 54 3.19 0.21 -23.03
CA TRP A 54 2.92 0.32 -21.61
C TRP A 54 3.67 1.55 -21.09
N VAL A 55 2.98 2.42 -20.36
CA VAL A 55 3.53 3.70 -19.92
C VAL A 55 3.32 3.93 -18.44
N ARG A 56 4.27 4.64 -17.83
CA ARG A 56 4.18 5.12 -16.45
C ARG A 56 4.80 6.50 -16.37
N ILE A 57 4.11 7.42 -15.67
CA ILE A 57 4.64 8.75 -15.39
C ILE A 57 5.54 8.63 -14.18
N ILE A 58 6.79 9.02 -14.33
CA ILE A 58 7.84 8.91 -13.33
C ILE A 58 8.66 10.20 -13.38
N PRO A 59 8.95 10.84 -12.24
CA PRO A 59 9.87 11.97 -12.20
C PRO A 59 11.26 11.62 -12.75
N GLN A 60 11.91 12.56 -13.44
CA GLN A 60 13.19 12.30 -14.15
C GLN A 60 14.30 11.77 -13.25
N GLU A 61 14.37 12.25 -12.01
CA GLU A 61 15.35 11.81 -11.01
C GLU A 61 15.22 10.33 -10.65
N LEU A 62 14.05 9.72 -10.85
CA LEU A 62 13.81 8.30 -10.59
C LEU A 62 13.89 7.44 -11.85
N HIS A 63 14.03 8.03 -13.04
CA HIS A 63 13.98 7.30 -14.32
C HIS A 63 14.96 6.15 -14.39
N GLN A 64 16.21 6.38 -14.00
CA GLN A 64 17.25 5.35 -14.05
C GLN A 64 16.90 4.17 -13.14
N ASN A 65 16.54 4.43 -11.88
CA ASN A 65 16.19 3.38 -10.92
C ASN A 65 14.94 2.59 -11.35
N ARG A 66 13.87 3.29 -11.76
CA ARG A 66 12.60 2.64 -12.17
C ARG A 66 12.76 1.85 -13.47
N ALA A 67 13.50 2.38 -14.44
CA ALA A 67 13.76 1.67 -15.69
C ALA A 67 14.69 0.47 -15.50
N ALA A 68 15.67 0.58 -14.62
CA ALA A 68 16.57 -0.51 -14.29
C ALA A 68 15.82 -1.63 -13.53
N GLU A 69 14.94 -1.30 -12.60
CA GLU A 69 14.08 -2.30 -11.92
C GLU A 69 13.16 -3.01 -12.91
N LEU A 70 12.54 -2.28 -13.84
CA LEU A 70 11.73 -2.88 -14.91
C LEU A 70 12.56 -3.82 -15.79
N ALA A 71 13.73 -3.36 -16.25
CA ALA A 71 14.61 -4.15 -17.09
C ALA A 71 15.07 -5.42 -16.36
N HIS A 72 15.47 -5.31 -15.10
CA HIS A 72 15.89 -6.43 -14.27
C HIS A 72 14.76 -7.45 -14.10
N THR A 73 13.55 -6.99 -13.77
CA THR A 73 12.37 -7.85 -13.58
C THR A 73 12.02 -8.61 -14.86
N LEU A 74 12.05 -7.94 -16.03
CA LEU A 74 11.81 -8.56 -17.32
C LEU A 74 12.90 -9.58 -17.70
N LEU A 75 14.17 -9.27 -17.45
CA LEU A 75 15.29 -10.17 -17.69
C LEU A 75 15.20 -11.43 -16.81
N ALA A 76 14.87 -11.26 -15.52
CA ALA A 76 14.66 -12.36 -14.59
C ALA A 76 13.48 -13.26 -15.00
N ALA A 77 12.44 -12.68 -15.62
CA ALA A 77 11.32 -13.43 -16.21
C ALA A 77 11.63 -14.07 -17.58
N GLY A 78 12.86 -13.94 -18.09
CA GLY A 78 13.31 -14.59 -19.32
C GLY A 78 13.05 -13.79 -20.61
N TYR A 79 12.72 -12.49 -20.52
CA TYR A 79 12.54 -11.63 -21.69
C TYR A 79 13.86 -10.97 -22.12
N CYS A 80 14.06 -10.80 -23.43
CA CYS A 80 15.16 -10.00 -23.95
C CYS A 80 14.79 -8.51 -23.87
N VAL A 81 15.68 -7.65 -23.36
CA VAL A 81 15.38 -6.23 -23.12
C VAL A 81 16.40 -5.33 -23.82
N LYS A 82 15.92 -4.32 -24.54
CA LYS A 82 16.72 -3.27 -25.18
C LYS A 82 16.37 -1.90 -24.62
N GLY A 83 17.37 -1.11 -24.29
CA GLY A 83 17.20 0.22 -23.70
C GLY A 83 18.55 0.93 -23.56
N PRO A 84 18.58 2.14 -22.95
CA PRO A 84 19.80 2.89 -22.74
C PRO A 84 20.86 2.10 -21.98
N LYS A 85 22.13 2.22 -22.38
CA LYS A 85 23.25 1.45 -21.82
C LYS A 85 23.33 1.56 -20.29
N GLU A 86 23.26 2.77 -19.76
CA GLU A 86 23.36 3.03 -18.31
C GLU A 86 22.26 2.29 -17.53
N VAL A 87 21.01 2.33 -18.03
CA VAL A 87 19.88 1.60 -17.43
C VAL A 87 20.13 0.10 -17.42
N MET A 88 20.64 -0.45 -18.52
CA MET A 88 20.90 -1.88 -18.66
C MET A 88 22.06 -2.34 -17.76
N ASP A 89 23.13 -1.55 -17.65
CA ASP A 89 24.23 -1.83 -16.75
C ASP A 89 23.76 -1.84 -15.29
N THR A 90 22.96 -0.83 -14.88
CA THR A 90 22.35 -0.76 -13.54
C THR A 90 21.42 -1.97 -13.28
N ALA A 91 20.62 -2.38 -14.26
CA ALA A 91 19.70 -3.51 -14.14
C ALA A 91 20.42 -4.85 -13.96
N VAL A 92 21.51 -5.07 -14.70
CA VAL A 92 22.32 -6.29 -14.61
C VAL A 92 23.12 -6.33 -13.30
N ALA A 93 23.67 -5.19 -12.88
CA ALA A 93 24.40 -5.07 -11.62
C ALA A 93 23.49 -5.06 -10.38
N GLN A 94 22.16 -4.97 -10.56
CA GLN A 94 21.19 -4.77 -9.48
C GLN A 94 21.51 -3.58 -8.57
N SER A 95 22.11 -2.53 -9.13
CA SER A 95 22.57 -1.35 -8.38
C SER A 95 21.56 -0.20 -8.39
N PHE A 96 20.29 -0.50 -8.67
CA PHE A 96 19.19 0.46 -8.62
C PHE A 96 18.59 0.49 -7.21
N GLU A 97 18.05 1.63 -6.81
CA GLU A 97 17.21 1.69 -5.61
C GLU A 97 15.85 1.04 -5.92
N PRO A 98 15.43 0.00 -5.17
CA PRO A 98 14.12 -0.63 -5.38
C PRO A 98 12.97 0.33 -5.08
N GLU A 99 11.85 0.19 -5.79
CA GLU A 99 10.66 0.95 -5.46
C GLU A 99 10.08 0.48 -4.13
N PRO A 100 9.75 1.40 -3.21
CA PRO A 100 9.04 1.02 -2.00
C PRO A 100 7.70 0.36 -2.37
N VAL A 101 7.55 -0.90 -1.96
CA VAL A 101 6.35 -1.69 -2.27
C VAL A 101 5.15 -1.19 -1.47
N ARG A 102 5.38 -0.85 -0.20
CA ARG A 102 4.36 -0.40 0.74
C ARG A 102 4.50 1.09 0.94
N THR A 103 3.47 1.85 0.59
CA THR A 103 3.55 3.31 0.67
C THR A 103 2.41 3.90 1.47
N ILE A 104 2.72 5.00 2.16
CA ILE A 104 1.79 5.80 2.94
C ILE A 104 1.87 7.25 2.47
N HIS A 105 0.75 7.77 2.02
CA HIS A 105 0.61 9.12 1.49
C HIS A 105 -0.45 9.93 2.21
N LYS A 106 -0.32 11.27 2.22
CA LYS A 106 -1.42 12.16 2.60
C LYS A 106 -2.40 12.25 1.42
N ARG A 107 -3.68 12.00 1.67
CA ARG A 107 -4.73 12.19 0.67
C ARG A 107 -5.03 13.67 0.52
N THR A 108 -4.95 14.19 -0.70
CA THR A 108 -5.08 15.62 -0.98
C THR A 108 -6.49 16.07 -1.39
N GLY A 109 -7.43 15.14 -1.60
CA GLY A 109 -8.77 15.49 -2.09
C GLY A 109 -9.84 14.42 -1.88
N GLY A 110 -11.10 14.84 -2.06
CA GLY A 110 -12.30 14.05 -1.80
C GLY A 110 -12.76 14.13 -0.34
N GLU A 111 -13.73 13.29 0.02
CA GLU A 111 -14.31 13.21 1.38
C GLU A 111 -13.26 13.00 2.49
N TYR A 112 -12.20 12.26 2.17
CA TYR A 112 -11.12 11.91 3.10
C TYR A 112 -9.83 12.72 2.83
N ALA A 113 -9.96 13.96 2.38
CA ALA A 113 -8.81 14.86 2.29
C ALA A 113 -8.19 15.06 3.68
N GLY A 114 -6.86 15.04 3.78
CA GLY A 114 -6.15 15.12 5.05
C GLY A 114 -6.00 13.79 5.79
N TRP A 115 -6.45 12.67 5.22
CA TRP A 115 -6.26 11.34 5.83
C TRP A 115 -4.99 10.66 5.30
N PHE A 116 -4.45 9.72 6.06
CA PHE A 116 -3.44 8.80 5.57
C PHE A 116 -4.05 7.83 4.58
N ALA A 117 -3.36 7.57 3.47
CA ALA A 117 -3.73 6.61 2.46
C ALA A 117 -2.61 5.59 2.29
N ILE A 118 -2.90 4.37 2.71
CA ILE A 118 -2.01 3.21 2.67
C ILE A 118 -2.38 2.35 1.47
N TRP A 119 -1.38 1.93 0.69
CA TRP A 119 -1.62 1.08 -0.47
C TRP A 119 -0.38 0.27 -0.87
N TRP A 120 -0.62 -0.95 -1.35
CA TRP A 120 0.34 -1.76 -2.10
C TRP A 120 -0.40 -2.84 -2.91
N HIS A 121 0.28 -3.38 -3.93
CA HIS A 121 -0.18 -4.59 -4.63
C HIS A 121 -0.07 -5.82 -3.73
N LYS A 122 -1.13 -6.62 -3.65
CA LYS A 122 -1.18 -7.83 -2.80
C LYS A 122 -0.04 -8.80 -3.13
N GLU A 123 0.29 -8.92 -4.42
CA GLU A 123 1.31 -9.81 -4.96
C GLU A 123 2.73 -9.39 -4.56
N ARG A 124 2.96 -8.11 -4.26
CA ARG A 124 4.28 -7.59 -3.84
C ARG A 124 4.37 -7.41 -2.32
N GLY A 125 3.31 -6.90 -1.71
CA GLY A 125 3.33 -6.43 -0.31
C GLY A 125 2.63 -7.33 0.70
N GLY A 126 1.93 -8.38 0.25
CA GLY A 126 1.07 -9.22 1.09
C GLY A 126 -0.35 -8.67 1.23
N ASP A 127 -1.19 -9.31 2.04
CA ASP A 127 -2.59 -8.89 2.19
C ASP A 127 -2.75 -7.68 3.11
N LEU A 128 -3.06 -6.52 2.53
CA LEU A 128 -3.31 -5.27 3.27
C LEU A 128 -4.53 -5.39 4.20
N ASN A 129 -5.51 -6.26 3.91
CA ASN A 129 -6.66 -6.45 4.81
C ASN A 129 -6.26 -7.13 6.11
N GLU A 130 -5.35 -8.11 6.04
CA GLU A 130 -4.83 -8.77 7.23
C GLU A 130 -3.96 -7.80 8.05
N ALA A 131 -3.16 -6.99 7.36
CA ALA A 131 -2.31 -5.99 7.98
C ALA A 131 -3.11 -4.89 8.70
N ARG A 132 -4.35 -4.58 8.25
CA ARG A 132 -5.23 -3.56 8.85
C ARG A 132 -5.50 -3.76 10.35
N ARG A 133 -5.31 -4.97 10.88
CA ARG A 133 -5.53 -5.27 12.31
C ARG A 133 -4.69 -4.33 13.18
N GLY A 134 -5.35 -3.40 13.86
CA GLY A 134 -4.70 -2.35 14.69
C GLY A 134 -4.94 -0.92 14.20
N LEU A 135 -5.36 -0.72 12.95
CA LEU A 135 -5.70 0.60 12.42
C LEU A 135 -7.17 0.94 12.68
N SER A 136 -7.44 1.42 13.89
CA SER A 136 -8.76 1.86 14.34
C SER A 136 -9.32 3.00 13.48
N GLY A 137 -10.62 2.99 13.23
CA GLY A 137 -11.28 4.02 12.41
C GLY A 137 -10.95 3.97 10.91
N SER A 138 -10.18 2.99 10.44
CA SER A 138 -9.79 2.89 9.05
C SER A 138 -10.95 2.55 8.10
N ARG A 139 -10.90 3.08 6.87
CA ARG A 139 -11.93 2.92 5.83
C ARG A 139 -11.32 2.54 4.49
N TRP A 140 -12.02 1.70 3.73
CA TRP A 140 -11.65 1.40 2.34
C TRP A 140 -12.27 2.44 1.40
N SER A 141 -11.45 3.00 0.51
CA SER A 141 -11.92 3.92 -0.53
C SER A 141 -11.00 3.86 -1.74
N ASN A 142 -11.58 3.61 -2.93
CA ASN A 142 -10.85 3.59 -4.21
C ASN A 142 -9.61 2.67 -4.18
N GLY A 143 -9.75 1.48 -3.58
CA GLY A 143 -8.67 0.49 -3.47
C GLY A 143 -7.56 0.85 -2.48
N ARG A 144 -7.71 1.92 -1.68
CA ARG A 144 -6.74 2.32 -0.66
C ARG A 144 -7.35 2.19 0.74
N LEU A 145 -6.50 1.83 1.70
CA LEU A 145 -6.85 1.84 3.10
C LEU A 145 -6.59 3.25 3.65
N LEU A 146 -7.65 3.89 4.13
CA LEU A 146 -7.60 5.22 4.68
C LEU A 146 -7.59 5.18 6.19
N VAL A 147 -6.76 6.00 6.82
CA VAL A 147 -6.65 6.09 8.28
C VAL A 147 -6.75 7.56 8.67
N PRO A 148 -7.60 7.90 9.67
CA PRO A 148 -7.76 9.28 10.12
C PRO A 148 -6.47 9.81 10.79
N PRO A 149 -6.20 11.13 10.73
CA PRO A 149 -4.97 11.71 11.25
C PRO A 149 -4.78 11.52 12.76
N GLU A 150 -5.86 11.42 13.53
CA GLU A 150 -5.85 11.21 14.98
C GLU A 150 -5.20 9.88 15.39
N GLN A 151 -5.07 8.93 14.45
CA GLN A 151 -4.44 7.63 14.65
C GLN A 151 -2.99 7.61 14.13
N PHE A 152 -2.30 8.76 14.13
CA PHE A 152 -0.94 8.86 13.59
C PHE A 152 0.04 7.90 14.27
N GLU A 153 -0.07 7.65 15.58
CA GLU A 153 0.81 6.70 16.29
C GLU A 153 0.68 5.29 15.70
N ALA A 154 -0.56 4.80 15.56
CA ALA A 154 -0.82 3.50 14.95
C ALA A 154 -0.33 3.43 13.50
N VAL A 155 -0.39 4.54 12.74
CA VAL A 155 0.16 4.61 11.38
C VAL A 155 1.69 4.57 11.37
N LEU A 156 2.37 5.21 12.31
CA LEU A 156 3.82 5.18 12.42
C LEU A 156 4.33 3.80 12.87
N ASP A 157 3.67 3.18 13.84
CA ASP A 157 3.97 1.81 14.27
C ASP A 157 3.75 0.82 13.13
N PHE A 158 2.65 0.98 12.39
CA PHE A 158 2.37 0.19 11.19
C PHE A 158 3.45 0.41 10.12
N ALA A 159 3.90 1.65 9.91
CA ALA A 159 4.96 1.94 8.96
C ALA A 159 6.27 1.26 9.36
N ALA A 160 6.64 1.27 10.64
CA ALA A 160 7.83 0.59 11.14
C ALA A 160 7.70 -0.95 11.05
N GLN A 161 6.56 -1.51 11.43
CA GLN A 161 6.31 -2.96 11.40
C GLN A 161 6.38 -3.55 9.99
N TYR A 162 5.83 -2.83 9.01
CA TYR A 162 5.74 -3.30 7.62
C TYR A 162 6.80 -2.69 6.70
N ASP A 163 7.75 -1.91 7.23
CA ASP A 163 8.78 -1.20 6.47
C ASP A 163 8.16 -0.35 5.33
N CYS A 164 7.12 0.41 5.68
CA CYS A 164 6.42 1.26 4.72
C CYS A 164 7.19 2.55 4.47
N TYR A 165 7.22 2.98 3.21
CA TYR A 165 7.67 4.31 2.86
C TYR A 165 6.61 5.36 3.21
N LEU A 166 7.00 6.31 4.05
CA LEU A 166 6.22 7.50 4.37
C LEU A 166 6.60 8.65 3.45
N SER A 167 5.66 9.11 2.63
CA SER A 167 5.88 10.31 1.84
C SER A 167 6.06 11.56 2.72
N PRO A 168 6.75 12.61 2.23
CA PRO A 168 6.91 13.87 2.97
C PRO A 168 5.58 14.46 3.45
N GLY A 169 4.51 14.33 2.65
CA GLY A 169 3.18 14.80 3.04
C GLY A 169 2.54 13.99 4.16
N ALA A 170 2.81 12.68 4.23
CA ALA A 170 2.33 11.83 5.33
C ALA A 170 3.11 12.13 6.62
N LEU A 171 4.42 12.34 6.55
CA LEU A 171 5.22 12.76 7.70
C LEU A 171 4.72 14.10 8.26
N ALA A 172 4.50 15.09 7.40
CA ALA A 172 3.95 16.38 7.82
C ALA A 172 2.58 16.23 8.51
N LEU A 173 1.71 15.35 7.99
CA LEU A 173 0.42 15.07 8.62
C LEU A 173 0.56 14.45 10.02
N ALA A 174 1.51 13.53 10.21
CA ALA A 174 1.75 12.92 11.51
C ALA A 174 2.26 13.94 12.53
N GLU A 175 3.16 14.84 12.13
CA GLU A 175 3.66 15.92 13.01
C GLU A 175 2.57 16.95 13.32
N GLU A 176 1.71 17.31 12.34
CA GLU A 176 0.53 18.16 12.55
C GLU A 176 -0.40 17.55 13.61
N ALA A 177 -0.74 16.26 13.47
CA ALA A 177 -1.63 15.55 14.40
C ALA A 177 -1.02 15.40 15.79
N ARG A 178 0.30 15.14 15.88
CA ARG A 178 1.02 15.09 17.16
C ARG A 178 0.95 16.44 17.88
N ALA A 179 1.24 17.53 17.19
CA ALA A 179 1.21 18.86 17.77
C ALA A 179 -0.19 19.25 18.27
N GLU A 180 -1.24 18.82 17.57
CA GLU A 180 -2.63 19.03 18.01
C GLU A 180 -2.96 18.24 19.29
N GLN A 181 -2.52 16.99 19.41
CA GLN A 181 -2.70 16.19 20.63
C GLN A 181 -1.89 16.74 21.81
N ASP A 182 -0.65 17.18 21.58
CA ASP A 182 0.20 17.76 22.64
C ASP A 182 -0.35 19.11 23.15
N ALA A 183 -1.04 19.86 22.29
CA ALA A 183 -1.69 21.12 22.66
C ALA A 183 -3.04 20.92 23.37
N ALA A 184 -3.53 19.68 23.47
CA ALA A 184 -4.83 19.39 24.06
C ALA A 184 -4.86 19.70 25.56
N ILE A 185 -5.91 20.39 25.99
CA ILE A 185 -6.14 20.65 27.41
C ILE A 185 -6.70 19.38 28.04
N VAL A 186 -5.90 18.75 28.90
CA VAL A 186 -6.35 17.61 29.70
C VAL A 186 -7.25 18.14 30.82
N VAL A 187 -8.54 17.77 30.76
CA VAL A 187 -9.51 18.11 31.80
C VAL A 187 -9.86 16.84 32.57
N ASP A 188 -9.64 16.86 33.89
CA ASP A 188 -10.15 15.83 34.78
C ASP A 188 -11.62 16.14 35.10
N LEU A 189 -12.52 15.51 34.36
CA LEU A 189 -13.95 15.58 34.62
C LEU A 189 -14.34 14.38 35.46
N SER A 190 -14.78 14.65 36.70
CA SER A 190 -15.56 13.65 37.43
C SER A 190 -16.78 13.26 36.58
N PRO A 191 -17.09 11.96 36.44
CA PRO A 191 -18.22 11.53 35.64
C PRO A 191 -19.47 12.25 36.14
N ALA A 192 -20.20 12.88 35.20
CA ALA A 192 -21.47 13.50 35.52
C ALA A 192 -22.33 12.45 36.22
N ALA A 193 -22.94 12.83 37.34
CA ALA A 193 -23.88 11.97 38.03
C ALA A 193 -24.92 11.52 37.01
N VAL A 194 -24.89 10.23 36.66
CA VAL A 194 -25.90 9.65 35.77
C VAL A 194 -27.21 9.83 36.54
N PRO A 195 -28.17 10.63 36.03
CA PRO A 195 -29.45 10.76 36.72
C PRO A 195 -29.99 9.35 36.89
N GLU A 196 -30.30 8.96 38.13
CA GLU A 196 -31.00 7.71 38.39
C GLU A 196 -32.28 7.77 37.57
N LEU A 197 -32.32 7.01 36.47
CA LEU A 197 -33.54 6.85 35.72
C LEU A 197 -34.55 6.26 36.69
N PRO A 198 -35.76 6.85 36.80
CA PRO A 198 -36.77 6.29 37.68
C PRO A 198 -36.94 4.82 37.29
N PRO A 199 -37.01 3.90 38.28
CA PRO A 199 -37.20 2.49 37.99
C PRO A 199 -38.40 2.34 37.06
N VAL A 200 -38.21 1.65 35.94
CA VAL A 200 -39.31 1.29 35.04
C VAL A 200 -40.34 0.55 35.90
N ASN A 201 -41.46 1.21 36.20
CA ASN A 201 -42.55 0.73 37.06
C ASN A 201 -42.19 0.49 38.55
N GLY A 202 -41.35 1.32 39.17
CA GLY A 202 -41.16 1.30 40.64
C GLY A 202 -40.45 0.05 41.18
N ARG A 203 -39.91 -0.79 40.31
CA ARG A 203 -39.17 -2.00 40.66
C ARG A 203 -37.70 -1.80 40.32
N LYS A 204 -36.82 -1.98 41.32
CA LYS A 204 -35.39 -2.18 41.05
C LYS A 204 -35.27 -3.35 40.07
N PRO A 205 -34.47 -3.25 38.98
CA PRO A 205 -34.21 -4.40 38.12
C PRO A 205 -33.77 -5.57 39.00
N PRO A 206 -34.40 -6.75 38.89
CA PRO A 206 -34.01 -7.88 39.70
C PRO A 206 -32.53 -8.16 39.47
N THR A 207 -31.77 -8.28 40.56
CA THR A 207 -30.38 -8.76 40.48
C THR A 207 -30.43 -10.14 39.84
N LEU A 208 -29.93 -10.25 38.62
CA LEU A 208 -29.77 -11.54 37.96
C LEU A 208 -28.80 -12.36 38.82
N LEU A 209 -29.31 -13.42 39.43
CA LEU A 209 -28.45 -14.43 40.04
C LEU A 209 -27.67 -15.06 38.90
N VAL A 210 -26.36 -14.86 38.87
CA VAL A 210 -25.48 -15.61 37.97
C VAL A 210 -25.60 -17.07 38.40
N PRO A 211 -26.14 -17.97 37.56
CA PRO A 211 -26.28 -19.36 37.94
C PRO A 211 -24.89 -19.98 38.15
N GLU A 212 -24.73 -20.75 39.24
CA GLU A 212 -23.47 -21.44 39.59
C GLU A 212 -23.11 -22.55 38.58
N ILE A 213 -24.09 -22.97 37.78
CA ILE A 213 -23.92 -23.96 36.71
C ILE A 213 -24.55 -23.38 35.46
N VAL A 214 -23.73 -23.18 34.43
CA VAL A 214 -24.18 -22.91 33.06
C VAL A 214 -24.08 -24.25 32.33
N GLU A 215 -25.15 -25.03 32.34
CA GLU A 215 -25.26 -26.15 31.39
C GLU A 215 -25.46 -25.53 30.01
N LEU A 216 -24.46 -25.72 29.15
CA LEU A 216 -24.61 -25.47 27.72
C LEU A 216 -25.60 -26.51 27.20
N ASP A 217 -26.60 -26.04 26.46
CA ASP A 217 -27.55 -26.91 25.78
C ASP A 217 -26.76 -27.81 24.81
N ASP A 218 -26.92 -29.13 24.90
CA ASP A 218 -26.15 -30.08 24.08
C ASP A 218 -26.43 -29.88 22.58
N ASP A 219 -27.56 -29.25 22.22
CA ASP A 219 -27.89 -28.85 20.83
C ASP A 219 -27.00 -27.69 20.30
N LEU A 220 -26.19 -27.06 21.15
CA LEU A 220 -25.21 -26.01 20.79
C LEU A 220 -23.76 -26.51 20.79
N LEU A 221 -23.52 -27.80 21.08
CA LEU A 221 -22.24 -28.44 20.83
C LEU A 221 -22.17 -28.81 19.34
N ASP A 222 -21.23 -28.20 18.61
CA ASP A 222 -20.93 -28.65 17.25
C ASP A 222 -20.42 -30.10 17.33
N ASP A 223 -21.09 -31.03 16.63
CA ASP A 223 -20.63 -32.42 16.45
C ASP A 223 -19.33 -32.41 15.65
N ASP A 224 -18.25 -32.96 16.23
CA ASP A 224 -16.93 -33.16 15.60
C ASP A 224 -16.97 -34.05 14.34
#